data_AF-A0A1Z4LRX9-F1
#
_entry.id   AF-A0A1Z4LRX9-F1
#
_cell.length_a   1.000
_cell.length_b   1.000
_cell.length_c   1.000
_cell.angle_alpha   90.00
_cell.angle_beta   90.00
_cell.angle_gamma   90.00
#
_symmetry.space_group_name_H-M   'P 1'
#
loop_
_entity.id
_entity.type
_entity.pdbx_description
1 polymer ?
#
loop_
_entity_poly.entity_id
_entity_poly.type
_entity_poly.pdbx_seq_one_letter_code
_entity_poly.pdbx_strand_id
1 'polypeptide(L)'
;MNILTKEQKALILLHQEKWRKIMLSVESIDKREVTQIIKQVYTLIGCAEPKIIFFDSPYALVKYITQREIYENYYYNNMTAIHNFCELDGRSLGEQISVWSERLEQIINVPFGLQIDFELHNKEQQILSILHEEITNQLIKEIGYCDSYDDFSIDKLGIDCLSRYYGWYDFCISEIKIENYSIVKFCLDIHKQCERFFAFPDSCLVHNRPQQISFDEQGNLHAEGKPAIQYNDGFCVYASHGVRIPQEI
;
A
#
# COMPACT_ATOMS: atom_id res chain seq x y z
N MET A 1 12.63 -13.93 -25.51
CA MET A 1 11.18 -13.68 -25.55
C MET A 1 10.46 -15.02 -25.38
N ASN A 2 10.04 -15.33 -24.15
CA ASN A 2 9.34 -16.58 -23.82
C ASN A 2 7.82 -16.37 -23.80
N ILE A 3 7.09 -17.38 -24.27
CA ILE A 3 5.61 -17.43 -24.20
C ILE A 3 5.24 -18.37 -23.06
N LEU A 4 4.31 -17.95 -22.20
CA LEU A 4 3.83 -18.77 -21.08
C LEU A 4 3.08 -20.02 -21.57
N THR A 5 3.33 -21.15 -20.92
CA THR A 5 2.58 -22.41 -21.11
C THR A 5 1.12 -22.27 -20.66
N LYS A 6 0.26 -23.24 -21.02
CA LYS A 6 -1.15 -23.23 -20.57
C LYS A 6 -1.24 -23.40 -19.05
N GLU A 7 -0.39 -24.25 -18.50
CA GLU A 7 -0.27 -24.51 -17.07
C GLU A 7 0.15 -23.24 -16.32
N GLN A 8 1.20 -22.54 -16.80
CA GLN A 8 1.62 -21.27 -16.21
C GLN A 8 0.53 -20.20 -16.28
N LYS A 9 -0.22 -20.12 -17.37
CA LYS A 9 -1.35 -19.19 -17.48
C LYS A 9 -2.45 -19.49 -16.46
N ALA A 10 -2.68 -20.75 -16.12
CA ALA A 10 -3.66 -21.12 -15.09
C ALA A 10 -3.19 -20.70 -13.68
N LEU A 11 -1.88 -20.75 -13.41
CA LEU A 11 -1.31 -20.33 -12.12
C LEU A 11 -1.44 -18.83 -11.87
N ILE A 12 -1.48 -18.00 -12.92
CA ILE A 12 -1.69 -16.56 -12.80
C ILE A 12 -2.95 -16.23 -11.99
N LEU A 13 -4.07 -16.91 -12.28
CA LEU A 13 -5.33 -16.70 -11.57
C LEU A 13 -5.23 -17.06 -10.08
N LEU A 14 -4.39 -18.04 -9.74
CA LEU A 14 -4.15 -18.43 -8.35
C LEU A 14 -3.35 -17.35 -7.60
N HIS A 15 -2.37 -16.74 -8.25
CA HIS A 15 -1.63 -15.61 -7.66
C HIS A 15 -2.52 -14.39 -7.49
N GLN A 16 -3.38 -14.06 -8.45
CA GLN A 16 -4.37 -12.98 -8.30
C GLN A 16 -5.26 -13.19 -7.08
N GLU A 17 -5.87 -14.38 -6.98
CA GLU A 17 -6.79 -14.68 -5.87
C GLU A 17 -6.07 -14.70 -4.52
N LYS A 18 -4.80 -15.14 -4.49
CA LYS A 18 -3.93 -15.05 -3.32
C LYS A 18 -3.75 -13.59 -2.89
N TRP A 19 -3.37 -12.71 -3.81
CA TRP A 19 -3.12 -11.30 -3.50
C TRP A 19 -4.38 -10.50 -3.21
N ARG A 20 -5.50 -10.87 -3.84
CA ARG A 20 -6.82 -10.34 -3.47
C ARG A 20 -7.16 -10.60 -2.01
N LYS A 21 -6.90 -11.82 -1.51
CA LYS A 21 -7.12 -12.17 -0.09
C LYS A 21 -6.17 -11.43 0.84
N ILE A 22 -4.91 -11.25 0.44
CA ILE A 22 -3.90 -10.53 1.24
C ILE A 22 -4.30 -9.05 1.38
N MET A 23 -4.61 -8.38 0.26
CA MET A 23 -4.92 -6.94 0.25
C MET A 23 -6.24 -6.62 0.93
N LEU A 24 -7.22 -7.53 0.87
CA LEU A 24 -8.54 -7.35 1.52
C LEU A 24 -8.62 -8.02 2.91
N SER A 25 -7.49 -8.46 3.46
CA SER A 25 -7.47 -9.10 4.77
C SER A 25 -7.81 -8.09 5.86
N VAL A 26 -8.60 -8.53 6.82
CA VAL A 26 -8.96 -7.82 8.05
C VAL A 26 -8.26 -8.41 9.28
N GLU A 27 -7.33 -9.34 9.06
CA GLU A 27 -6.53 -9.90 10.14
C GLU A 27 -5.56 -8.85 10.68
N SER A 28 -5.45 -8.77 12.01
CA SER A 28 -4.53 -7.83 12.66
C SER A 28 -3.09 -8.14 12.29
N ILE A 29 -2.30 -7.08 12.11
CA ILE A 29 -0.88 -7.21 11.76
C ILE A 29 -0.07 -7.92 12.87
N ASP A 30 0.86 -8.80 12.49
CA ASP A 30 1.89 -9.27 13.42
C ASP A 30 2.99 -8.21 13.53
N LYS A 31 2.93 -7.40 14.60
CA LYS A 31 3.89 -6.33 14.84
C LYS A 31 5.35 -6.83 14.92
N ARG A 32 5.59 -8.08 15.34
CA ARG A 32 6.96 -8.64 15.40
C ARG A 32 7.47 -8.96 14.01
N GLU A 33 6.64 -9.60 13.19
CA GLU A 33 7.00 -9.94 11.80
C GLU A 33 7.20 -8.67 10.98
N VAL A 34 6.27 -7.71 11.05
CA VAL A 34 6.40 -6.39 10.41
C VAL A 34 7.70 -5.69 10.83
N THR A 35 8.01 -5.68 12.13
CA THR A 35 9.25 -5.10 12.66
C THR A 35 10.49 -5.75 12.05
N GLN A 36 10.50 -7.09 11.96
CA GLN A 36 11.63 -7.82 11.40
C GLN A 36 11.83 -7.48 9.91
N ILE A 37 10.75 -7.48 9.11
CA ILE A 37 10.81 -7.19 7.67
C ILE A 37 11.31 -5.76 7.44
N ILE A 38 10.80 -4.79 8.19
CA ILE A 38 11.24 -3.39 8.11
C ILE A 38 12.72 -3.26 8.46
N LYS A 39 13.18 -3.85 9.58
CA LYS A 39 14.61 -3.77 9.95
C LYS A 39 15.53 -4.40 8.90
N GLN A 40 15.10 -5.51 8.30
CA GLN A 40 15.84 -6.17 7.23
C GLN A 40 15.98 -5.27 6.01
N VAL A 41 14.91 -4.57 5.57
CA VAL A 41 15.04 -3.68 4.42
C VAL A 41 15.92 -2.48 4.72
N TYR A 42 15.79 -1.87 5.90
CA TYR A 42 16.63 -0.72 6.28
C TYR A 42 18.11 -1.09 6.29
N THR A 43 18.43 -2.31 6.76
CA THR A 43 19.79 -2.85 6.70
C THR A 43 20.23 -3.07 5.26
N LEU A 44 19.37 -3.63 4.40
CA LEU A 44 19.66 -3.93 2.99
C LEU A 44 20.00 -2.64 2.22
N ILE A 45 19.28 -1.55 2.47
CA ILE A 45 19.48 -0.23 1.83
C ILE A 45 20.59 0.61 2.49
N GLY A 46 21.28 0.09 3.50
CA GLY A 46 22.37 0.80 4.17
C GLY A 46 21.93 1.92 5.12
N CYS A 47 20.66 1.95 5.53
CA CYS A 47 20.15 2.89 6.53
C CYS A 47 20.38 2.39 7.96
N ALA A 48 20.33 3.32 8.92
CA ALA A 48 20.30 2.98 10.33
C ALA A 48 18.99 2.24 10.68
N GLU A 49 18.99 1.49 11.78
CA GLU A 49 17.77 0.85 12.27
C GLU A 49 16.70 1.91 12.59
N PRO A 50 15.47 1.78 12.04
CA PRO A 50 14.45 2.79 12.24
C PRO A 50 13.71 2.64 13.56
N LYS A 51 13.20 3.76 14.06
CA LYS A 51 12.10 3.78 15.02
C LYS A 51 10.79 3.39 14.31
N ILE A 52 10.20 2.26 14.68
CA ILE A 52 8.94 1.80 14.11
C ILE A 52 7.77 2.24 15.00
N ILE A 53 6.76 2.90 14.41
CA ILE A 53 5.58 3.40 15.11
C ILE A 53 4.32 2.78 14.51
N PHE A 54 3.52 2.14 15.36
CA PHE A 54 2.29 1.48 14.95
C PHE A 54 1.06 2.32 15.32
N PHE A 55 0.13 2.45 14.39
CA PHE A 55 -1.15 3.14 14.53
C PHE A 55 -2.31 2.15 14.33
N ASP A 56 -3.44 2.42 14.97
CA ASP A 56 -4.62 1.55 14.86
C ASP A 56 -5.48 1.83 13.62
N SER A 57 -5.31 3.00 13.00
CA SER A 57 -5.99 3.40 11.77
C SER A 57 -5.12 4.31 10.90
N PRO A 58 -5.43 4.45 9.60
CA PRO A 58 -4.83 5.46 8.75
C PRO A 58 -5.12 6.87 9.29
N TYR A 59 -6.31 7.14 9.85
CA TYR A 59 -6.62 8.43 10.45
C TYR A 59 -5.66 8.83 11.57
N ALA A 60 -5.39 7.93 12.51
CA ALA A 60 -4.46 8.17 13.61
C ALA A 60 -3.03 8.45 13.10
N LEU A 61 -2.60 7.71 12.08
CA LEU A 61 -1.30 7.89 11.43
C LEU A 61 -1.22 9.25 10.73
N VAL A 62 -2.21 9.59 9.93
CA VAL A 62 -2.28 10.87 9.22
C VAL A 62 -2.27 12.02 10.22
N LYS A 63 -3.13 11.95 11.24
CA LYS A 63 -3.23 12.96 12.29
C LYS A 63 -1.89 13.18 13.00
N TYR A 64 -1.09 12.13 13.19
CA TYR A 64 0.27 12.23 13.71
C TYR A 64 1.20 12.99 12.75
N ILE A 65 1.16 12.68 11.45
CA ILE A 65 1.99 13.35 10.43
C ILE A 65 1.60 14.83 10.27
N THR A 66 0.32 15.17 10.37
CA THR A 66 -0.18 16.55 10.18
C THR A 66 0.11 17.47 11.36
N GLN A 67 0.73 16.98 12.44
CA GLN A 67 1.24 17.86 13.49
C GLN A 67 2.37 18.72 12.93
N ARG A 68 2.28 20.05 13.11
CA ARG A 68 3.06 21.08 12.38
C ARG A 68 4.57 20.83 12.30
N GLU A 69 5.19 20.40 13.41
CA GLU A 69 6.63 20.08 13.48
C GLU A 69 7.01 18.83 12.65
N ILE A 70 6.09 17.88 12.53
CA ILE A 70 6.25 16.67 11.74
C ILE A 70 5.96 16.99 10.27
N TYR A 71 4.96 17.82 9.97
CA TYR A 71 4.58 18.18 8.59
C TYR A 71 5.66 18.98 7.85
N GLU A 72 6.29 19.96 8.50
CA GLU A 72 7.36 20.76 7.87
C GLU A 72 8.61 19.91 7.59
N ASN A 73 9.00 19.06 8.53
CA ASN A 73 10.03 18.04 8.30
C ASN A 73 9.59 17.01 7.26
N TYR A 74 8.31 16.64 7.23
CA TYR A 74 7.74 15.69 6.29
C TYR A 74 7.82 16.24 4.86
N TYR A 75 7.46 17.49 4.59
CA TYR A 75 7.45 18.02 3.22
C TYR A 75 8.86 18.23 2.67
N TYR A 76 9.78 18.74 3.52
CA TYR A 76 11.20 18.86 3.18
C TYR A 76 11.88 17.50 3.01
N ASN A 77 11.56 16.55 3.89
CA ASN A 77 12.16 15.23 3.82
C ASN A 77 11.50 14.35 2.76
N ASN A 78 10.20 14.36 2.47
CA ASN A 78 9.57 13.39 1.56
C ASN A 78 9.94 13.54 0.09
N MET A 79 10.05 14.77 -0.42
CA MET A 79 10.54 14.98 -1.79
C MET A 79 11.95 14.40 -1.98
N THR A 80 12.74 14.36 -0.91
CA THR A 80 14.10 13.83 -0.90
C THR A 80 14.17 12.38 -0.38
N ALA A 81 13.29 11.97 0.52
CA ALA A 81 13.32 10.72 1.25
C ALA A 81 12.53 9.64 0.53
N ILE A 82 11.39 9.88 -0.12
CA ILE A 82 10.80 8.82 -0.97
C ILE A 82 11.76 8.48 -2.12
N HIS A 83 12.50 9.49 -2.61
CA HIS A 83 13.55 9.32 -3.63
C HIS A 83 14.81 8.61 -3.08
N ASN A 84 15.27 8.98 -1.87
CA ASN A 84 16.53 8.49 -1.27
C ASN A 84 16.39 7.29 -0.33
N PHE A 85 15.21 7.04 0.25
CA PHE A 85 14.89 5.93 1.17
C PHE A 85 15.09 4.59 0.48
N CYS A 86 15.21 4.60 -0.84
CA CYS A 86 15.27 3.41 -1.63
C CYS A 86 16.41 3.43 -2.63
N GLU A 87 17.48 4.18 -2.37
CA GLU A 87 18.71 4.00 -3.14
C GLU A 87 19.37 2.67 -2.75
N LEU A 88 19.04 1.59 -3.47
CA LEU A 88 19.92 0.42 -3.56
C LEU A 88 20.72 0.57 -4.85
N ASP A 89 22.03 0.40 -4.77
CA ASP A 89 22.95 0.53 -5.90
C ASP A 89 22.83 1.87 -6.65
N GLY A 90 22.45 2.95 -5.95
CA GLY A 90 22.31 4.30 -6.50
C GLY A 90 21.04 4.56 -7.31
N ARG A 91 19.97 3.76 -7.12
CA ARG A 91 18.65 3.95 -7.74
C ARG A 91 17.54 3.83 -6.72
N SER A 92 16.56 4.74 -6.75
CA SER A 92 15.32 4.70 -5.96
C SER A 92 14.51 3.41 -6.18
N LEU A 93 13.51 3.15 -5.31
CA LEU A 93 12.62 1.98 -5.38
C LEU A 93 11.88 1.94 -6.69
N GLY A 94 11.33 3.10 -7.05
CA GLY A 94 10.57 3.27 -8.28
C GLY A 94 11.43 2.98 -9.50
N GLU A 95 12.69 3.40 -9.50
CA GLU A 95 13.64 3.12 -10.58
C GLU A 95 13.98 1.63 -10.64
N GLN A 96 14.20 0.97 -9.51
CA GLN A 96 14.46 -0.47 -9.50
C GLN A 96 13.26 -1.29 -9.98
N ILE A 97 12.04 -0.89 -9.61
CA ILE A 97 10.81 -1.56 -10.05
C ILE A 97 10.52 -1.30 -11.52
N SER A 98 10.82 -0.09 -12.00
CA SER A 98 10.74 0.26 -13.43
C SER A 98 11.69 -0.60 -14.24
N VAL A 99 12.96 -0.67 -13.82
CA VAL A 99 13.99 -1.50 -14.47
C VAL A 99 13.61 -2.98 -14.41
N TRP A 100 13.05 -3.45 -13.29
CA TRP A 100 12.60 -4.82 -13.16
C TRP A 100 11.40 -5.12 -14.07
N SER A 101 10.47 -4.18 -14.20
CA SER A 101 9.33 -4.28 -15.11
C SER A 101 9.76 -4.32 -16.57
N GLU A 102 10.65 -3.43 -17.00
CA GLU A 102 11.25 -3.45 -18.34
C GLU A 102 11.98 -4.76 -18.62
N ARG A 103 12.73 -5.28 -17.63
CA ARG A 103 13.41 -6.58 -17.76
C ARG A 103 12.41 -7.72 -17.91
N LEU A 104 11.29 -7.71 -17.16
CA LEU A 104 10.25 -8.71 -17.31
C LEU A 104 9.62 -8.68 -18.69
N GLU A 105 9.36 -7.49 -19.25
CA GLU A 105 8.81 -7.34 -20.62
C GLU A 105 9.75 -7.92 -21.69
N GLN A 106 11.07 -7.79 -21.51
CA GLN A 106 12.06 -8.39 -22.41
C GLN A 106 12.10 -9.92 -22.32
N ILE A 107 11.90 -10.47 -21.12
CA ILE A 107 11.95 -11.91 -20.87
C ILE A 107 10.63 -12.57 -21.30
N ILE A 108 9.51 -11.95 -20.96
CA ILE A 108 8.14 -12.47 -21.05
C ILE A 108 7.30 -11.52 -21.92
N ASN A 109 6.96 -11.94 -23.15
CA ASN A 109 6.12 -11.14 -24.04
C ASN A 109 4.65 -11.31 -23.71
N VAL A 110 4.20 -10.59 -22.70
CA VAL A 110 2.84 -10.75 -22.20
C VAL A 110 2.21 -9.38 -22.00
N PRO A 111 1.31 -8.93 -22.90
CA PRO A 111 0.47 -7.76 -22.65
C PRO A 111 -0.50 -7.94 -21.46
N PHE A 112 -0.55 -9.14 -20.84
CA PHE A 112 -1.42 -9.46 -19.70
C PHE A 112 -0.93 -8.99 -18.34
N GLY A 113 0.34 -8.62 -18.12
CA GLY A 113 0.79 -8.11 -16.82
C GLY A 113 -0.13 -6.97 -16.31
N LEU A 114 -0.62 -6.17 -17.26
CA LEU A 114 -1.56 -5.07 -17.07
C LEU A 114 -3.00 -5.47 -16.75
N GLN A 115 -3.49 -6.63 -17.21
CA GLN A 115 -4.87 -7.08 -16.93
C GLN A 115 -4.97 -7.83 -15.60
N ILE A 116 -3.85 -8.36 -15.11
CA ILE A 116 -3.85 -9.35 -14.04
C ILE A 116 -4.25 -8.73 -12.70
N ASP A 117 -3.77 -7.54 -12.39
CA ASP A 117 -4.05 -6.87 -11.12
C ASP A 117 -4.89 -5.59 -11.32
N PHE A 118 -5.42 -5.34 -12.52
CA PHE A 118 -6.21 -4.13 -12.84
C PHE A 118 -7.45 -3.99 -11.95
N GLU A 119 -8.19 -5.08 -11.75
CA GLU A 119 -9.36 -5.08 -10.87
C GLU A 119 -8.98 -4.83 -9.41
N LEU A 120 -7.86 -5.41 -8.96
CA LEU A 120 -7.37 -5.25 -7.60
C LEU A 120 -6.89 -3.82 -7.36
N HIS A 121 -6.18 -3.25 -8.34
CA HIS A 121 -5.76 -1.86 -8.36
C HIS A 121 -6.95 -0.91 -8.30
N ASN A 122 -7.98 -1.12 -9.13
CA ASN A 122 -9.18 -0.27 -9.12
C ASN A 122 -9.91 -0.32 -7.78
N LYS A 123 -10.00 -1.50 -7.16
CA LYS A 123 -10.57 -1.64 -5.81
C LYS A 123 -9.76 -0.90 -4.77
N GLU A 124 -8.44 -1.05 -4.80
CA GLU A 124 -7.53 -0.33 -3.91
C GLU A 124 -7.69 1.19 -4.06
N GLN A 125 -7.71 1.70 -5.30
CA GLN A 125 -7.91 3.13 -5.57
C GLN A 125 -9.29 3.64 -5.08
N GLN A 126 -10.35 2.83 -5.21
CA GLN A 126 -11.65 3.18 -4.64
C GLN A 126 -11.59 3.26 -3.11
N ILE A 127 -10.96 2.30 -2.44
CA ILE A 127 -10.78 2.31 -0.98
C ILE A 127 -10.00 3.57 -0.55
N LEU A 128 -8.89 3.86 -1.21
CA LEU A 128 -8.00 4.96 -0.87
C LEU A 128 -8.65 6.33 -1.08
N SER A 129 -9.36 6.52 -2.19
CA SER A 129 -10.07 7.78 -2.46
C SER A 129 -11.14 8.07 -1.39
N ILE A 130 -11.89 7.05 -0.98
CA ILE A 130 -12.91 7.16 0.06
C ILE A 130 -12.28 7.40 1.44
N LEU A 131 -11.19 6.70 1.77
CA LEU A 131 -10.44 6.92 3.03
C LEU A 131 -9.86 8.33 3.07
N HIS A 132 -9.27 8.80 1.97
CA HIS A 132 -8.71 10.13 1.84
C HIS A 132 -9.77 11.21 2.07
N GLU A 133 -10.93 11.06 1.45
CA GLU A 133 -12.04 11.99 1.63
C GLU A 133 -12.50 12.05 3.10
N GLU A 134 -12.69 10.90 3.75
CA GLU A 134 -13.13 10.86 5.15
C GLU A 134 -12.08 11.41 6.12
N ILE A 135 -10.82 11.03 5.95
CA ILE A 135 -9.71 11.51 6.79
C ILE A 135 -9.58 13.03 6.66
N THR A 136 -9.61 13.55 5.44
CA THR A 136 -9.55 15.00 5.18
C THR A 136 -10.71 15.73 5.85
N ASN A 137 -11.94 15.21 5.70
CA ASN A 137 -13.13 15.77 6.32
C ASN A 137 -13.03 15.81 7.86
N GLN A 138 -12.50 14.77 8.50
CA GLN A 138 -12.35 14.73 9.96
C GLN A 138 -11.25 15.68 10.44
N LEU A 139 -10.10 15.73 9.76
CA LEU A 139 -9.01 16.63 10.11
C LEU A 139 -9.45 18.10 10.02
N ILE A 140 -10.12 18.50 8.94
CA ILE A 140 -10.62 19.88 8.78
C ILE A 140 -11.53 20.27 9.94
N LYS A 141 -12.37 19.34 10.44
CA LYS A 141 -13.26 19.59 11.58
C LYS A 141 -12.50 19.71 12.90
N GLU A 142 -11.49 18.87 13.14
CA GLU A 142 -10.78 18.80 14.42
C GLU A 142 -9.70 19.87 14.58
N ILE A 143 -8.91 20.11 13.54
CA ILE A 143 -7.70 20.95 13.60
C ILE A 143 -7.80 22.21 12.72
N GLY A 144 -8.94 22.42 12.04
CA GLY A 144 -9.18 23.55 11.15
C GLY A 144 -8.58 23.35 9.76
N TYR A 145 -8.97 24.18 8.79
CA TYR A 145 -8.40 24.17 7.44
C TYR A 145 -6.96 24.69 7.45
N CYS A 146 -6.11 24.05 6.67
CA CYS A 146 -4.72 24.42 6.42
C CYS A 146 -4.45 24.19 4.94
N ASP A 147 -3.81 25.14 4.26
CA ASP A 147 -3.43 25.03 2.84
C ASP A 147 -2.57 23.78 2.57
N SER A 148 -1.96 23.21 3.62
CA SER A 148 -1.21 21.95 3.58
C SER A 148 -2.07 20.70 3.29
N TYR A 149 -3.39 20.74 3.48
CA TYR A 149 -4.26 19.58 3.23
C TYR A 149 -4.52 19.35 1.73
N ASP A 150 -4.45 20.38 0.91
CA ASP A 150 -4.68 20.26 -0.54
C ASP A 150 -3.57 19.44 -1.23
N ASP A 151 -2.39 19.35 -0.61
CA ASP A 151 -1.27 18.55 -1.11
C ASP A 151 -1.14 17.17 -0.44
N PHE A 152 -1.87 16.98 0.65
CA PHE A 152 -1.91 15.75 1.43
C PHE A 152 -2.72 14.69 0.67
N SER A 153 -2.07 13.61 0.22
CA SER A 153 -2.76 12.46 -0.37
C SER A 153 -2.20 11.18 0.22
N ILE A 154 -3.08 10.31 0.74
CA ILE A 154 -2.72 8.98 1.26
C ILE A 154 -1.98 8.17 0.20
N ASP A 155 -2.30 8.39 -1.08
CA ASP A 155 -1.62 7.79 -2.23
C ASP A 155 -0.19 8.30 -2.39
N LYS A 156 0.08 9.58 -2.07
CA LYS A 156 1.43 10.17 -2.09
C LYS A 156 2.28 9.80 -0.87
N LEU A 157 1.66 9.30 0.20
CA LEU A 157 2.31 9.10 1.49
C LEU A 157 2.86 7.69 1.68
N GLY A 158 2.20 6.66 1.15
CA GLY A 158 2.67 5.27 1.26
C GLY A 158 3.80 4.99 0.27
N ILE A 159 4.74 4.10 0.64
CA ILE A 159 5.56 3.42 -0.36
C ILE A 159 4.65 2.45 -1.10
N ASP A 160 3.95 2.98 -2.09
CA ASP A 160 3.10 2.19 -2.96
C ASP A 160 3.88 1.68 -4.17
N CYS A 161 5.03 1.08 -3.87
CA CYS A 161 6.04 0.68 -4.84
C CYS A 161 5.48 -0.28 -5.89
N LEU A 162 4.49 -1.11 -5.54
CA LEU A 162 4.02 -2.22 -6.36
C LEU A 162 2.50 -2.26 -6.63
N SER A 163 1.68 -1.24 -6.29
CA SER A 163 0.18 -1.29 -6.36
C SER A 163 -0.47 -1.74 -7.66
N ARG A 164 0.32 -2.01 -8.69
CA ARG A 164 -0.19 -2.43 -9.98
C ARG A 164 0.06 -3.89 -10.29
N TYR A 165 0.91 -4.63 -9.55
CA TYR A 165 1.43 -5.92 -10.03
C TYR A 165 1.84 -6.96 -8.95
N TYR A 166 1.32 -6.92 -7.72
CA TYR A 166 1.73 -7.89 -6.68
C TYR A 166 1.57 -9.36 -7.11
N GLY A 167 0.43 -9.71 -7.72
CA GLY A 167 0.16 -11.05 -8.22
C GLY A 167 1.09 -11.43 -9.35
N TRP A 168 1.32 -10.49 -10.28
CA TRP A 168 2.23 -10.68 -11.38
C TRP A 168 3.69 -10.89 -10.92
N TYR A 169 4.15 -10.08 -9.98
CA TYR A 169 5.52 -10.13 -9.47
C TYR A 169 5.79 -11.42 -8.67
N ASP A 170 4.84 -11.81 -7.82
CA ASP A 170 4.89 -13.08 -7.09
C ASP A 170 4.88 -14.29 -8.04
N PHE A 171 4.11 -14.25 -9.14
CA PHE A 171 4.13 -15.26 -10.19
C PHE A 171 5.48 -15.32 -10.92
N CYS A 172 6.05 -14.18 -11.31
CA CYS A 172 7.35 -14.12 -11.98
C CYS A 172 8.47 -14.71 -11.10
N ILE A 173 8.43 -14.44 -9.79
CA ILE A 173 9.39 -15.00 -8.84
C ILE A 173 9.13 -16.51 -8.64
N SER A 174 7.88 -16.90 -8.42
CA SER A 174 7.52 -18.26 -8.00
C SER A 174 7.54 -19.26 -9.15
N GLU A 175 7.03 -18.89 -10.32
CA GLU A 175 6.78 -19.83 -11.42
C GLU A 175 7.77 -19.67 -12.57
N ILE A 176 8.25 -18.44 -12.81
CA ILE A 176 9.24 -18.16 -13.86
C ILE A 176 10.67 -18.21 -13.31
N LYS A 177 10.84 -18.15 -11.98
CA LYS A 177 12.13 -18.24 -11.28
C LYS A 177 13.09 -17.11 -11.68
N ILE A 178 12.57 -15.89 -11.85
CA ILE A 178 13.39 -14.71 -12.12
C ILE A 178 14.26 -14.38 -10.89
N GLU A 179 15.52 -14.02 -11.11
CA GLU A 179 16.50 -13.66 -10.08
C GLU A 179 16.66 -12.13 -9.92
N ASN A 180 17.37 -11.70 -8.86
CA ASN A 180 17.62 -10.30 -8.49
C ASN A 180 16.33 -9.51 -8.22
N TYR A 181 15.58 -10.00 -7.24
CA TYR A 181 14.26 -9.48 -6.85
C TYR A 181 14.18 -9.13 -5.36
N SER A 182 15.31 -8.91 -4.68
CA SER A 182 15.36 -8.65 -3.22
C SER A 182 14.40 -7.55 -2.77
N ILE A 183 14.36 -6.46 -3.54
CA ILE A 183 13.50 -5.31 -3.24
C ILE A 183 12.02 -5.58 -3.53
N VAL A 184 11.73 -6.27 -4.64
CA VAL A 184 10.36 -6.70 -4.98
C VAL A 184 9.87 -7.70 -3.92
N LYS A 185 10.72 -8.62 -3.48
CA LYS A 185 10.43 -9.55 -2.39
C LYS A 185 10.16 -8.83 -1.08
N PHE A 186 10.92 -7.80 -0.73
CA PHE A 186 10.60 -6.97 0.43
C PHE A 186 9.19 -6.37 0.30
N CYS A 187 8.90 -5.69 -0.81
CA CYS A 187 7.58 -5.09 -1.03
C CYS A 187 6.47 -6.18 -1.00
N LEU A 188 6.70 -7.39 -1.50
CA LEU A 188 5.73 -8.50 -1.37
C LEU A 188 5.60 -8.98 0.09
N ASP A 189 6.69 -9.18 0.81
CA ASP A 189 6.66 -9.72 2.16
C ASP A 189 6.04 -8.75 3.16
N ILE A 190 6.29 -7.44 3.02
CA ILE A 190 5.67 -6.43 3.89
C ILE A 190 4.17 -6.31 3.63
N HIS A 191 3.69 -6.36 2.38
CA HIS A 191 2.26 -6.27 2.05
C HIS A 191 1.46 -7.52 2.48
N LYS A 192 2.12 -8.67 2.69
CA LYS A 192 1.48 -9.81 3.38
C LYS A 192 1.09 -9.48 4.81
N GLN A 193 1.88 -8.64 5.47
CA GLN A 193 1.80 -8.39 6.91
C GLN A 193 1.14 -7.06 7.28
N CYS A 194 1.25 -6.03 6.45
CA CYS A 194 0.56 -4.75 6.66
C CYS A 194 0.01 -4.22 5.34
N GLU A 195 -1.03 -3.40 5.40
CA GLU A 195 -1.63 -2.80 4.20
C GLU A 195 -0.73 -1.71 3.61
N ARG A 196 -0.25 -0.78 4.44
CA ARG A 196 0.67 0.30 4.03
C ARG A 196 1.66 0.65 5.13
N PHE A 197 2.81 1.15 4.70
CA PHE A 197 3.85 1.70 5.56
C PHE A 197 4.45 2.97 4.95
N PHE A 198 4.98 3.82 5.82
CA PHE A 198 5.52 5.14 5.49
C PHE A 198 6.94 5.16 6.04
N ALA A 199 7.91 5.11 5.16
CA ALA A 199 9.30 4.97 5.56
C ALA A 199 10.06 6.30 5.44
N PHE A 200 10.84 6.59 6.46
CA PHE A 200 11.65 7.79 6.63
C PHE A 200 13.07 7.35 7.01
N PRO A 201 14.11 8.20 6.84
CA PRO A 201 15.50 7.79 7.11
C PRO A 201 15.76 7.20 8.50
N ASP A 202 15.01 7.63 9.51
CA ASP A 202 15.17 7.24 10.92
C ASP A 202 13.95 6.53 11.52
N SER A 203 12.85 6.42 10.77
CA SER A 203 11.58 5.96 11.30
C SER A 203 10.67 5.34 10.25
N CYS A 204 9.84 4.39 10.67
CA CYS A 204 8.84 3.76 9.81
C CYS A 204 7.48 3.78 10.50
N LEU A 205 6.48 4.36 9.86
CA LEU A 205 5.12 4.43 10.37
C LEU A 205 4.30 3.33 9.70
N VAL A 206 3.50 2.61 10.48
CA VAL A 206 2.65 1.52 10.00
C VAL A 206 1.28 1.66 10.65
N HIS A 207 0.21 1.54 9.89
CA HIS A 207 -1.13 1.40 10.48
C HIS A 207 -1.62 -0.04 10.39
N ASN A 208 -2.50 -0.42 11.31
CA ASN A 208 -3.17 -1.71 11.30
C ASN A 208 -4.17 -1.80 10.13
N ARG A 209 -4.58 -3.04 9.81
CA ARG A 209 -5.68 -3.31 8.88
C ARG A 209 -7.02 -2.93 9.51
N PRO A 210 -8.06 -2.68 8.69
CA PRO A 210 -9.42 -2.55 9.20
C PRO A 210 -9.87 -3.87 9.84
N GLN A 211 -10.74 -3.79 10.84
CA GLN A 211 -11.46 -4.95 11.41
C GLN A 211 -12.57 -5.45 10.49
N GLN A 212 -13.10 -4.56 9.66
CA GLN A 212 -14.19 -4.85 8.74
C GLN A 212 -14.00 -4.06 7.46
N ILE A 213 -14.24 -4.72 6.33
CA ILE A 213 -14.43 -4.11 5.03
C ILE A 213 -15.61 -4.81 4.32
N SER A 214 -16.47 -4.06 3.65
CA SER A 214 -17.70 -4.57 3.02
C SER A 214 -17.87 -4.05 1.61
N PHE A 215 -18.38 -4.92 0.73
CA PHE A 215 -18.59 -4.65 -0.68
C PHE A 215 -19.98 -5.10 -1.14
N ASP A 216 -20.52 -4.47 -2.17
CA ASP A 216 -21.74 -4.92 -2.87
C ASP A 216 -21.44 -6.05 -3.88
N GLU A 217 -22.49 -6.54 -4.55
CA GLU A 217 -22.39 -7.60 -5.56
C GLU A 217 -21.55 -7.20 -6.78
N GLN A 218 -21.42 -5.90 -7.05
CA GLN A 218 -20.56 -5.36 -8.10
C GLN A 218 -19.11 -5.16 -7.60
N GLY A 219 -18.85 -5.45 -6.32
CA GLY A 219 -17.55 -5.35 -5.70
C GLY A 219 -17.13 -3.92 -5.37
N ASN A 220 -18.08 -2.98 -5.27
CA ASN A 220 -17.84 -1.63 -4.79
C ASN A 220 -17.99 -1.56 -3.28
N LEU A 221 -17.23 -0.67 -2.63
CA LEU A 221 -17.34 -0.40 -1.20
C LEU A 221 -18.78 -0.02 -0.82
N HIS A 222 -19.40 -0.82 0.04
CA HIS A 222 -20.82 -0.66 0.39
C HIS A 222 -21.18 -1.39 1.69
N ALA A 223 -22.00 -0.74 2.52
CA ALA A 223 -22.71 -1.36 3.62
C ALA A 223 -24.01 -0.61 3.96
N GLU A 224 -25.07 -1.35 4.31
CA GLU A 224 -26.34 -0.78 4.76
C GLU A 224 -26.40 -0.69 6.28
N GLY A 225 -26.74 0.49 6.82
CA GLY A 225 -26.98 0.70 8.25
C GLY A 225 -25.77 0.53 9.16
N LYS A 226 -24.56 0.35 8.60
CA LYS A 226 -23.29 0.18 9.32
C LYS A 226 -22.12 0.70 8.48
N PRO A 227 -20.94 0.93 9.07
CA PRO A 227 -19.76 1.33 8.32
C PRO A 227 -19.36 0.27 7.28
N ALA A 228 -18.89 0.76 6.12
CA ALA A 228 -18.32 -0.07 5.08
C ALA A 228 -16.85 -0.43 5.39
N ILE A 229 -16.13 0.43 6.12
CA ILE A 229 -14.80 0.16 6.71
C ILE A 229 -14.83 0.53 8.20
N GLN A 230 -14.24 -0.32 9.05
CA GLN A 230 -14.10 -0.05 10.49
C GLN A 230 -12.70 -0.42 10.98
N TYR A 231 -12.06 0.46 11.75
CA TYR A 231 -10.77 0.24 12.42
C TYR A 231 -10.92 0.08 13.95
N ASN A 232 -9.87 -0.44 14.59
CA ASN A 232 -9.83 -0.76 16.02
C ASN A 232 -10.05 0.43 16.95
N ASP A 233 -9.62 1.63 16.53
CA ASP A 233 -9.68 2.86 17.32
C ASP A 233 -11.01 3.60 17.17
N GLY A 234 -11.98 3.00 16.48
CA GLY A 234 -13.29 3.60 16.22
C GLY A 234 -13.35 4.41 14.93
N PHE A 235 -12.22 4.69 14.26
CA PHE A 235 -12.25 5.33 12.95
C PHE A 235 -12.99 4.43 11.95
N CYS A 236 -13.93 5.01 11.21
CA CYS A 236 -14.78 4.26 10.30
C CYS A 236 -15.18 5.10 9.09
N VAL A 237 -15.62 4.42 8.04
CA VAL A 237 -16.08 5.03 6.80
C VAL A 237 -17.40 4.38 6.40
N TYR A 238 -18.41 5.21 6.12
CA TYR A 238 -19.65 4.78 5.50
C TYR A 238 -19.56 4.97 3.98
N ALA A 239 -19.97 3.96 3.23
CA ALA A 239 -19.99 4.00 1.78
C ALA A 239 -21.22 3.25 1.24
N SER A 240 -21.75 3.72 0.12
CA SER A 240 -22.81 3.05 -0.65
C SER A 240 -22.46 3.03 -2.13
N HIS A 241 -22.42 1.85 -2.73
CA HIS A 241 -22.14 1.65 -4.16
C HIS A 241 -20.85 2.34 -4.64
N GLY A 242 -19.80 2.29 -3.81
CA GLY A 242 -18.50 2.88 -4.12
C GLY A 242 -18.43 4.39 -3.91
N VAL A 243 -19.42 4.98 -3.27
CA VAL A 243 -19.46 6.42 -2.95
C VAL A 243 -19.50 6.60 -1.44
N ARG A 244 -18.62 7.47 -0.92
CA ARG A 244 -18.62 7.85 0.49
C ARG A 244 -19.93 8.53 0.85
N ILE A 245 -20.54 8.14 1.97
CA ILE A 245 -21.75 8.79 2.51
C ILE A 245 -21.47 9.31 3.91
N PRO A 246 -22.13 10.40 4.36
CA PRO A 246 -22.01 10.86 5.74
C PRO A 246 -22.48 9.77 6.71
N GLN A 247 -21.86 9.73 7.89
CA GLN A 247 -22.43 9.00 9.02
C GLN A 247 -23.75 9.67 9.42
N GLU A 248 -24.85 8.93 9.37
CA GLU A 248 -26.11 9.35 9.98
C GLU A 248 -25.91 9.39 11.50
N ILE A 249 -26.06 10.58 12.10
CA ILE A 249 -25.95 10.82 13.55
C ILE A 249 -27.32 10.57 14.18
#